data_AF-A0A8H7PVZ4-F1
#
_entry.id   AF-A0A8H7PVZ4-F1
#
_cell.length_a   1.000
_cell.length_b   1.000
_cell.length_c   1.000
_cell.angle_alpha   90.00
_cell.angle_beta   90.00
_cell.angle_gamma   90.00
#
_symmetry.space_group_name_H-M   'P 1'
#
loop_
_entity.id
_entity.type
_entity.pdbx_description
1 polymer ?
#
loop_
_entity_poly.entity_id
_entity_poly.type
_entity_poly.pdbx_seq_one_letter_code
_entity_poly.pdbx_strand_id
1 'polypeptide(L)'
;MYDSINDRDDQGLTALHYASDGGHLDVIKLLVEKGADVNALTNDHETPLHYACLSERADAAKYLIDHGCDVSIKDEEGNTAQQSGSSQFWSNLGV
;
A
#
# COMPACT_ATOMS: atom_id res chain seq x y z
N MET A 1 12.16 -22.12 -4.90
CA MET A 1 10.81 -21.96 -4.31
C MET A 1 10.42 -20.56 -4.68
N TYR A 2 9.46 -20.40 -5.58
CA TYR A 2 9.01 -19.09 -6.04
C TYR A 2 8.23 -18.46 -4.87
N ASP A 3 8.71 -17.33 -4.36
CA ASP A 3 8.03 -16.56 -3.30
C ASP A 3 6.75 -15.94 -3.88
N SER A 4 5.69 -16.74 -3.98
CA SER A 4 4.41 -16.35 -4.60
C SER A 4 3.72 -15.17 -3.91
N ILE A 5 4.21 -14.74 -2.75
CA ILE A 5 3.63 -13.66 -1.95
C ILE A 5 3.77 -12.29 -2.63
N ASN A 6 4.81 -12.13 -3.45
CA ASN A 6 5.13 -10.90 -4.18
C ASN A 6 4.93 -11.06 -5.69
N ASP A 7 4.20 -12.09 -6.12
CA ASP A 7 3.85 -12.25 -7.52
C ASP A 7 3.04 -11.02 -7.98
N ARG A 8 3.37 -10.57 -9.19
CA ARG A 8 2.79 -9.40 -9.82
C ARG A 8 1.94 -9.84 -11.00
N ASP A 9 0.76 -9.24 -11.14
CA ASP A 9 -0.07 -9.40 -12.33
C ASP A 9 0.48 -8.57 -13.51
N ASP A 10 -0.25 -8.54 -14.63
CA ASP A 10 0.16 -7.81 -15.83
C ASP A 10 0.27 -6.28 -15.62
N GLN A 11 -0.37 -5.75 -14.58
CA GLN A 11 -0.31 -4.34 -14.18
C GLN A 11 0.75 -4.08 -13.10
N GLY A 12 1.46 -5.11 -12.69
CA GLY A 12 2.45 -5.02 -11.64
C GLY A 12 1.87 -5.07 -10.23
N LEU A 13 0.56 -5.31 -10.06
CA LEU A 13 -0.07 -5.35 -8.74
C LEU A 13 0.24 -6.67 -8.04
N THR A 14 0.50 -6.56 -6.74
CA THR A 14 0.62 -7.71 -5.82
C THR A 14 -0.67 -7.91 -5.03
N ALA A 15 -0.80 -9.04 -4.34
CA ALA A 15 -1.91 -9.28 -3.41
C ALA A 15 -2.05 -8.17 -2.35
N LEU A 16 -0.93 -7.55 -1.95
CA LEU A 16 -0.92 -6.48 -0.96
C LEU A 16 -1.56 -5.18 -1.49
N HIS A 17 -1.44 -4.88 -2.78
CA HIS A 17 -2.12 -3.73 -3.40
C HIS A 17 -3.64 -3.89 -3.31
N TYR A 18 -4.16 -5.04 -3.73
CA TYR A 18 -5.60 -5.33 -3.66
C TYR A 18 -6.13 -5.34 -2.23
N ALA A 19 -5.39 -5.93 -1.29
CA ALA A 19 -5.78 -5.95 0.12
C ALA A 19 -5.80 -4.52 0.71
N SER A 20 -4.87 -3.66 0.30
CA SER A 20 -4.77 -2.26 0.73
C SER A 20 -5.91 -1.41 0.16
N ASP A 21 -6.24 -1.57 -1.11
CA ASP A 21 -7.38 -0.91 -1.77
C ASP A 21 -8.73 -1.29 -1.11
N GLY A 22 -8.91 -2.59 -0.85
CA GLY A 22 -10.11 -3.13 -0.19
C GLY A 22 -10.18 -2.86 1.31
N GLY A 23 -9.10 -2.38 1.93
CA GLY A 23 -9.02 -2.19 3.39
C GLY A 23 -9.08 -3.50 4.18
N HIS A 24 -8.64 -4.61 3.58
CA HIS A 24 -8.71 -5.95 4.18
C HIS A 24 -7.58 -6.16 5.20
N LEU A 25 -7.67 -5.49 6.35
CA LEU A 25 -6.60 -5.42 7.35
C LEU A 25 -6.06 -6.80 7.77
N ASP A 26 -6.92 -7.80 7.96
CA ASP A 26 -6.48 -9.15 8.36
C ASP A 26 -5.67 -9.84 7.26
N VAL A 27 -6.01 -9.58 5.98
CA VAL A 27 -5.24 -10.06 4.83
C VAL A 27 -3.92 -9.31 4.73
N ILE A 28 -3.91 -7.99 4.89
CA ILE A 28 -2.69 -7.17 4.91
C ILE A 28 -1.71 -7.70 5.95
N LYS A 29 -2.17 -7.90 7.20
CA LYS A 29 -1.36 -8.46 8.29
C LYS A 29 -0.76 -9.81 7.90
N LEU A 30 -1.59 -10.73 7.41
CA LEU A 30 -1.13 -12.04 6.98
C LEU A 30 -0.07 -11.95 5.87
N LEU A 31 -0.28 -11.09 4.87
CA LEU A 31 0.66 -10.90 3.77
C LEU A 31 2.00 -10.34 4.27
N VAL A 32 1.98 -9.30 5.10
CA VAL A 32 3.19 -8.68 5.68
C VAL A 32 3.94 -9.66 6.58
N GLU A 33 3.24 -10.43 7.42
CA GLU A 33 3.83 -11.51 8.23
C GLU A 33 4.49 -12.61 7.39
N LYS A 34 4.00 -12.84 6.16
CA LYS A 34 4.57 -13.79 5.20
C LYS A 34 5.72 -13.20 4.36
N GLY A 35 6.10 -11.95 4.61
CA GLY A 35 7.20 -11.29 3.89
C GLY A 35 6.75 -10.62 2.58
N ALA A 36 5.48 -10.23 2.46
CA ALA A 36 5.08 -9.34 1.38
C ALA A 36 5.86 -8.02 1.45
N ASP A 37 6.31 -7.55 0.29
CA ASP A 37 7.00 -6.28 0.17
C ASP A 37 5.98 -5.13 0.32
N VAL A 38 6.05 -4.43 1.46
CA VAL A 38 5.21 -3.26 1.78
C VAL A 38 5.44 -2.08 0.84
N ASN A 39 6.56 -2.08 0.11
CA ASN A 39 6.95 -1.06 -0.86
C ASN A 39 6.90 -1.57 -2.31
N ALA A 40 6.22 -2.70 -2.56
CA ALA A 40 6.04 -3.22 -3.90
C ALA A 40 5.49 -2.12 -4.82
N LEU A 41 6.06 -1.99 -6.01
CA LEU A 41 5.64 -0.98 -6.98
C LEU A 41 4.73 -1.62 -8.04
N THR A 42 3.70 -0.92 -8.49
CA THR A 42 2.98 -1.25 -9.74
C THR A 42 3.80 -0.85 -10.97
N ASN A 43 3.22 -0.99 -12.16
CA ASN A 43 3.84 -0.45 -13.38
C ASN A 43 3.86 1.09 -13.40
N ASP A 44 2.93 1.72 -12.67
CA ASP A 44 2.80 3.18 -12.54
C ASP A 44 3.55 3.72 -11.30
N HIS A 45 4.45 2.92 -10.74
CA HIS A 45 5.23 3.20 -9.51
C HIS A 45 4.39 3.49 -8.26
N GLU A 46 3.14 3.05 -8.23
CA GLU A 46 2.30 3.17 -7.05
C GLU A 46 2.64 2.07 -6.03
N THR A 47 2.51 2.38 -4.74
CA THR A 47 2.72 1.43 -3.63
C THR A 47 1.39 0.96 -3.04
N PRO A 48 1.36 -0.11 -2.22
CA PRO A 48 0.15 -0.47 -1.48
C PRO A 48 -0.43 0.69 -0.65
N LEU A 49 0.43 1.59 -0.14
CA LEU A 49 -0.02 2.78 0.58
C LEU A 49 -0.77 3.77 -0.33
N HIS A 50 -0.37 3.94 -1.61
CA HIS A 50 -1.11 4.78 -2.56
C HIS A 50 -2.57 4.28 -2.68
N TYR A 51 -2.76 2.97 -2.85
CA TYR A 51 -4.09 2.36 -2.93
C TYR A 51 -4.90 2.53 -1.63
N ALA A 52 -4.28 2.32 -0.47
CA ALA A 52 -4.96 2.55 0.81
C ALA A 52 -5.39 4.02 0.98
N CYS A 53 -4.57 4.99 0.55
CA CYS A 53 -4.88 6.40 0.60
C CYS A 53 -5.98 6.81 -0.39
N LEU A 54 -5.90 6.35 -1.64
CA LEU A 54 -6.89 6.61 -2.70
C LEU A 54 -8.28 6.10 -2.30
N SER A 55 -8.33 4.94 -1.67
CA SER A 55 -9.57 4.30 -1.20
C SER A 55 -9.94 4.64 0.25
N GLU A 56 -9.25 5.60 0.87
CA GLU A 56 -9.44 6.08 2.25
C GLU A 56 -9.52 4.96 3.30
N ARG A 57 -8.69 3.92 3.16
CA ARG A 57 -8.59 2.78 4.07
C ARG A 57 -7.66 3.09 5.24
N ALA A 58 -8.20 3.79 6.24
CA ALA A 58 -7.39 4.34 7.34
C ALA A 58 -6.62 3.26 8.12
N ASP A 59 -7.27 2.16 8.48
CA ASP A 59 -6.62 1.08 9.24
C ASP A 59 -5.52 0.38 8.44
N ALA A 60 -5.74 0.21 7.12
CA ALA A 60 -4.75 -0.36 6.21
C ALA A 60 -3.54 0.58 6.07
N ALA A 61 -3.77 1.85 5.78
CA ALA A 61 -2.72 2.85 5.65
C ALA A 61 -1.90 2.98 6.94
N LYS A 62 -2.57 3.07 8.10
CA LYS A 62 -1.90 3.13 9.40
C LYS A 62 -1.02 1.90 9.63
N TYR A 63 -1.56 0.70 9.36
CA TYR A 63 -0.80 -0.52 9.51
C TYR A 63 0.44 -0.57 8.61
N LEU A 64 0.32 -0.18 7.34
CA LEU A 64 1.46 -0.14 6.39
C LEU A 64 2.55 0.85 6.86
N ILE A 65 2.15 2.04 7.35
CA ILE A 65 3.08 3.05 7.90
C ILE A 65 3.80 2.50 9.13
N ASP A 66 3.06 1.89 10.05
CA ASP A 66 3.62 1.29 11.28
C ASP A 66 4.58 0.12 10.97
N HIS A 67 4.48 -0.49 9.79
CA HIS A 67 5.31 -1.62 9.35
C HIS A 67 6.39 -1.24 8.32
N GLY A 68 6.77 0.04 8.30
CA GLY A 68 7.99 0.50 7.61
C GLY A 68 7.83 0.70 6.11
N CYS A 69 6.62 0.98 5.62
CA CYS A 69 6.49 1.46 4.25
C CYS A 69 7.18 2.82 4.09
N ASP A 70 7.77 3.06 2.92
CA ASP A 70 8.39 4.33 2.56
C ASP A 70 7.33 5.29 2.00
N VAL A 71 6.89 6.21 2.85
CA VAL A 71 5.89 7.24 2.51
C VAL A 71 6.40 8.28 1.51
N SER A 72 7.71 8.29 1.20
CA SER A 72 8.33 9.24 0.28
C SER A 72 8.37 8.75 -1.18
N ILE A 73 8.03 7.48 -1.42
CA ILE A 73 7.93 6.93 -2.77
C ILE A 73 6.88 7.73 -3.57
N LYS A 74 7.24 8.01 -4.82
CA LYS A 74 6.40 8.74 -5.77
C LYS A 74 5.94 7.80 -6.87
N ASP A 75 4.68 7.97 -7.27
CA ASP A 75 4.11 7.38 -8.47
C ASP A 75 4.74 7.98 -9.75
N GLU A 76 4.31 7.51 -10.92
CA GLU A 76 4.75 8.00 -12.23
C GLU A 76 4.47 9.50 -12.43
N GLU A 77 3.41 10.03 -11.82
CA GLU A 77 3.07 11.46 -11.86
C GLU A 77 3.90 12.32 -10.89
N GLY A 78 4.71 11.69 -10.04
CA GLY A 78 5.55 12.36 -9.06
C GLY A 78 4.84 12.68 -7.74
N ASN A 79 3.64 12.12 -7.52
CA ASN A 79 2.87 12.27 -6.29
C ASN A 79 3.25 11.17 -5.29
N THR A 80 3.32 11.54 -4.02
CA THR A 80 3.42 10.57 -2.91
C THR A 80 2.03 10.08 -2.51
N ALA A 81 1.96 8.95 -1.80
CA ALA A 81 0.70 8.45 -1.24
C ALA A 81 0.00 9.47 -0.32
N GLN A 82 0.76 10.42 0.25
CA GLN A 82 0.17 11.52 1.01
C GLN A 82 -0.69 12.45 0.18
N GLN A 83 -0.29 12.67 -1.07
CA GLN A 83 -0.97 13.56 -2.01
C GLN A 83 -2.15 12.85 -2.70
N SER A 84 -2.16 11.52 -2.73
CA SER A 84 -3.24 10.71 -3.30
C SER A 84 -4.48 10.64 -2.40
N GLY A 85 -4.32 10.73 -1.08
CA GLY A 85 -5.43 10.75 -0.12
C GLY A 85 -6.00 12.15 0.14
N SER A 86 -7.20 12.23 0.71
CA SER A 86 -7.75 13.52 1.12
C SER A 86 -6.96 14.14 2.29
N SER A 87 -6.93 15.47 2.38
CA SER A 87 -6.23 16.16 3.48
C SER A 87 -6.78 15.78 4.86
N GLN A 88 -8.06 15.44 4.95
CA GLN A 88 -8.70 14.99 6.19
C GLN A 88 -8.31 13.55 6.53
N PHE A 89 -8.11 12.69 5.52
CA PHE A 89 -7.69 11.31 5.72
C PHE A 89 -6.37 11.22 6.49
N TRP A 90 -5.33 11.92 6.02
CA TRP A 90 -4.03 11.93 6.70
C TRP A 90 -4.07 12.52 8.10
N SER A 91 -4.91 13.55 8.32
CA SER A 91 -5.13 14.11 9.65
C SER A 91 -5.70 13.08 10.64
N ASN A 92 -6.47 12.10 10.14
CA ASN A 92 -7.11 11.08 10.96
C ASN A 92 -6.20 9.84 11.22
N LEU A 93 -5.11 9.66 10.47
CA LEU A 93 -4.17 8.54 10.68
C LEU A 93 -3.38 8.69 11.99
N GLY A 94 -3.16 9.93 12.44
CA GLY A 94 -2.40 10.24 13.64
C GLY A 94 -0.92 9.83 13.54
N VAL A 95 -0.35 9.99 12.35
CA VAL A 95 1.06 9.72 11.99
C VAL A 95 1.83 11.01 11.82
#